data_AF-A0A3N6GW24-F1
#
_entry.id   AF-A0A3N6GW24-F1
#
_cell.length_a   1.000
_cell.length_b   1.000
_cell.length_c   1.000
_cell.angle_alpha   90.00
_cell.angle_beta   90.00
_cell.angle_gamma   90.00
#
_symmetry.space_group_name_H-M   'P 1'
#
loop_
_entity.id
_entity.type
_entity.pdbx_description
1 polymer ?
#
loop_
_entity_poly.entity_id
_entity_poly.type
_entity_poly.pdbx_seq_one_letter_code
_entity_poly.pdbx_strand_id
1 'polypeptide(L)'
;MRPDLTQLRDLIEESPGFGRGPAGGVPQALIREAEARVGPLPPSYRWWLAEYGHGRAGNADIATVAPGGSGGSGGSGGSGGSGDDSAGDPAGDPAGEMYEAVTAGWRRDGERLCFAVEPDCGDEFRFALDRAGEDGEYPVLGRDGTDGCEYPVAESFAGFLTVRAALSRGLRDGPNPAVARLWRSTPGVLLDNGVHVYGPHLIQERNETFEVPRYGPGWVLVGDDSGGDGLFMRRHGRDRTTLYRLGLGAAGEDIGAAGEPVTDDLLGWLRAGGPLPG
;
A
#
# COMPACT_ATOMS: atom_id res chain seq x y z
N MET A 1 -4.13 8.90 9.36
CA MET A 1 -2.99 9.80 9.09
C MET A 1 -3.00 9.95 7.60
N ARG A 2 -3.00 11.19 7.11
CA ARG A 2 -3.15 11.42 5.68
C ARG A 2 -1.91 10.89 4.94
N PRO A 3 -2.07 10.05 3.90
CA PRO A 3 -0.94 9.56 3.13
C PRO A 3 -0.20 10.71 2.41
N ASP A 4 1.14 10.63 2.43
CA ASP A 4 2.00 11.46 1.60
C ASP A 4 2.11 10.85 0.20
N LEU A 5 1.69 11.60 -0.82
CA LEU A 5 1.64 11.12 -2.21
C LEU A 5 3.02 11.02 -2.85
N THR A 6 4.02 11.77 -2.36
CA THR A 6 5.42 11.65 -2.81
C THR A 6 5.97 10.31 -2.34
N GLN A 7 5.86 10.01 -1.04
CA GLN A 7 6.30 8.71 -0.51
C GLN A 7 5.51 7.54 -1.09
N LEU A 8 4.23 7.74 -1.44
CA LEU A 8 3.45 6.71 -2.12
C LEU A 8 3.95 6.46 -3.54
N ARG A 9 4.32 7.51 -4.26
CA ARG A 9 4.97 7.39 -5.57
C ARG A 9 6.29 6.65 -5.46
N ASP A 10 7.17 7.04 -4.54
CA ASP A 10 8.48 6.41 -4.33
C ASP A 10 8.30 4.92 -3.99
N LEU A 11 7.37 4.59 -3.07
CA LEU A 11 6.99 3.22 -2.77
C LEU A 11 6.61 2.44 -4.04
N ILE A 12 5.77 3.01 -4.91
CA ILE A 12 5.29 2.34 -6.12
C ILE A 12 6.42 2.18 -7.14
N GLU A 13 7.26 3.20 -7.31
CA GLU A 13 8.37 3.20 -8.27
C GLU A 13 9.45 2.19 -7.90
N GLU A 14 9.76 2.06 -6.62
CA GLU A 14 10.76 1.13 -6.09
C GLU A 14 10.21 -0.29 -5.87
N SER A 15 8.90 -0.52 -6.04
CA SER A 15 8.26 -1.83 -5.84
C SER A 15 8.12 -2.61 -7.14
N PRO A 16 8.98 -3.61 -7.42
CA PRO A 16 8.92 -4.38 -8.66
C PRO A 16 7.64 -5.22 -8.80
N GLY A 17 6.96 -5.51 -7.69
CA GLY A 17 5.67 -6.22 -7.70
C GLY A 17 4.49 -5.37 -8.19
N PHE A 18 4.70 -4.09 -8.49
CA PHE A 18 3.64 -3.21 -8.99
C PHE A 18 3.75 -3.07 -10.50
N GLY A 19 2.88 -3.79 -11.21
CA GLY A 19 2.72 -3.62 -12.65
C GLY A 19 1.90 -2.36 -12.93
N ARG A 20 2.43 -1.47 -13.77
CA ARG A 20 1.74 -0.27 -14.26
C ARG A 20 1.74 -0.32 -15.78
N GLY A 21 0.57 -0.11 -16.39
CA GLY A 21 0.49 -0.04 -17.85
C GLY A 21 1.16 1.22 -18.38
N PRO A 22 1.52 1.28 -19.68
CA PRO A 22 2.02 2.49 -20.33
C PRO A 22 0.96 3.59 -20.46
N ALA A 23 -0.27 3.35 -20.03
CA ALA A 23 -1.37 4.29 -20.17
C ALA A 23 -1.19 5.46 -19.20
N GLY A 24 -1.34 6.67 -19.74
CA GLY A 24 -1.45 7.87 -18.91
C GLY A 24 -2.64 7.78 -17.96
N GLY A 25 -2.53 8.47 -16.82
CA GLY A 25 -3.59 8.49 -15.82
C GLY A 25 -4.94 8.96 -16.36
N VAL A 26 -5.99 8.56 -15.64
CA VAL A 26 -7.37 8.79 -16.03
C VAL A 26 -7.73 10.28 -15.89
N PRO A 27 -8.39 10.88 -16.89
CA PRO A 27 -8.96 12.23 -16.79
C PRO A 27 -9.90 12.42 -15.60
N GLN A 28 -9.77 13.57 -14.91
CA GLN A 28 -10.61 13.93 -13.76
C GLN A 28 -12.12 13.94 -14.05
N ALA A 29 -12.53 14.11 -15.31
CA ALA A 29 -13.93 13.99 -15.70
C ALA A 29 -14.47 12.57 -15.53
N LEU A 30 -13.73 11.55 -15.98
CA LEU A 30 -14.14 10.15 -15.86
C LEU A 30 -14.16 9.68 -14.41
N ILE A 31 -13.20 10.15 -13.60
CA ILE A 31 -13.21 9.89 -12.15
C ILE A 31 -14.48 10.46 -11.51
N ARG A 32 -14.87 11.70 -11.83
CA ARG A 32 -16.12 12.31 -11.32
C ARG A 32 -17.37 11.56 -11.79
N GLU A 33 -17.38 11.07 -13.04
CA GLU A 33 -18.48 10.24 -13.55
C GLU A 33 -18.56 8.87 -12.86
N ALA A 34 -17.43 8.30 -12.45
CA ALA A 34 -17.40 7.10 -11.62
C ALA A 34 -17.94 7.39 -10.21
N GLU A 35 -17.47 8.47 -9.57
CA GLU A 35 -17.94 8.90 -8.24
C GLU A 35 -19.45 9.17 -8.20
N ALA A 36 -20.01 9.74 -9.28
CA ALA A 36 -21.45 9.94 -9.41
C ALA A 36 -22.26 8.61 -9.40
N ARG A 37 -21.61 7.48 -9.71
CA ARG A 37 -22.24 6.15 -9.76
C ARG A 37 -21.98 5.33 -8.50
N VAL A 38 -20.78 5.39 -7.93
CA VAL A 38 -20.37 4.53 -6.79
C VAL A 38 -20.20 5.29 -5.47
N GLY A 39 -20.42 6.60 -5.47
CA GLY A 39 -20.11 7.47 -4.34
C GLY A 39 -18.66 7.98 -4.37
N PRO A 40 -18.28 8.86 -3.43
CA PRO A 40 -16.95 9.46 -3.40
C PRO A 40 -15.87 8.38 -3.23
N LEU A 41 -14.82 8.45 -4.04
CA LEU A 41 -13.69 7.54 -4.00
C LEU A 41 -12.63 8.02 -2.99
N PRO A 42 -11.89 7.11 -2.33
CA PRO A 42 -10.86 7.52 -1.37
C PRO A 42 -9.75 8.37 -2.05
N PRO A 43 -9.23 9.42 -1.39
CA PRO A 43 -8.26 10.34 -1.99
C PRO A 43 -7.02 9.69 -2.60
N SER A 44 -6.42 8.70 -1.95
CA SER A 44 -5.24 8.00 -2.46
C SER A 44 -5.55 7.08 -3.65
N TYR A 45 -6.76 6.51 -3.71
CA TYR A 45 -7.23 5.77 -4.89
C TYR A 45 -7.54 6.71 -6.06
N ARG A 46 -8.13 7.88 -5.78
CA ARG A 46 -8.33 8.94 -6.77
C ARG A 46 -7.00 9.39 -7.37
N TRP A 47 -5.99 9.58 -6.53
CA TRP A 47 -4.64 9.91 -6.98
C TRP A 47 -4.05 8.80 -7.86
N TRP A 48 -4.16 7.53 -7.45
CA TRP A 48 -3.72 6.39 -8.24
C TRP A 48 -4.36 6.36 -9.63
N LEU A 49 -5.69 6.55 -9.71
CA LEU A 49 -6.40 6.62 -10.98
C LEU A 49 -5.90 7.79 -11.84
N ALA A 50 -5.68 8.96 -11.24
CA ALA A 50 -5.23 10.15 -11.98
C ALA A 50 -3.76 10.08 -12.42
N GLU A 51 -2.93 9.30 -11.72
CA GLU A 51 -1.49 9.16 -12.00
C GLU A 51 -1.20 7.98 -12.92
N TYR A 52 -1.69 6.79 -12.56
CA TYR A 52 -1.39 5.53 -13.24
C TYR A 52 -2.58 4.98 -14.03
N GLY A 53 -3.80 5.34 -13.63
CA GLY A 53 -5.04 4.89 -14.28
C GLY A 53 -5.43 3.45 -14.00
N HIS A 54 -4.48 2.52 -14.13
CA HIS A 54 -4.65 1.10 -13.86
C HIS A 54 -3.32 0.44 -13.50
N GLY A 55 -3.40 -0.77 -12.99
CA GLY A 55 -2.22 -1.57 -12.67
C GLY A 55 -2.54 -2.66 -11.66
N ARG A 56 -1.49 -3.23 -11.07
CA ARG A 56 -1.59 -4.28 -10.06
C ARG A 56 -0.73 -3.98 -8.85
N ALA A 57 -1.13 -4.49 -7.68
CA ALA A 57 -0.34 -4.47 -6.46
C ALA A 57 0.00 -5.90 -6.01
N GLY A 58 1.17 -6.40 -6.41
CA GLY A 58 1.47 -7.83 -6.38
C GLY A 58 0.57 -8.54 -7.38
N ASN A 59 -0.16 -9.56 -6.92
CA ASN A 59 -1.10 -10.31 -7.75
C ASN A 59 -2.52 -9.69 -7.80
N ALA A 60 -2.74 -8.55 -7.14
CA ALA A 60 -4.06 -7.93 -7.07
C ALA A 60 -4.24 -6.93 -8.21
N ASP A 61 -5.13 -7.21 -9.16
CA ASP A 61 -5.46 -6.31 -10.25
C ASP A 61 -6.36 -5.20 -9.76
N ILE A 62 -5.90 -3.96 -9.89
CA ILE A 62 -6.59 -2.77 -9.42
C ILE A 62 -7.50 -2.26 -10.54
N ALA A 63 -8.79 -2.19 -10.24
CA ALA A 63 -9.82 -1.66 -11.11
C ALA A 63 -9.48 -0.24 -11.56
N THR A 64 -9.82 0.05 -12.81
CA THR A 64 -9.69 1.39 -13.40
C THR A 64 -11.04 2.10 -13.43
N VAL A 65 -11.11 3.24 -14.11
CA VAL A 65 -12.38 3.79 -14.57
C VAL A 65 -12.37 3.87 -16.10
N ALA A 66 -13.38 3.30 -16.73
CA ALA A 66 -13.58 3.37 -18.17
C ALA A 66 -14.65 4.42 -18.51
N PRO A 67 -14.56 5.08 -19.68
CA PRO A 67 -15.69 5.82 -20.24
C PRO A 67 -16.93 4.93 -20.30
N GLY A 68 -18.10 5.48 -19.96
CA GLY A 68 -19.33 4.68 -19.84
C GLY A 68 -19.71 3.94 -21.13
N GLY A 69 -19.93 2.62 -21.01
CA GLY A 69 -20.49 1.73 -22.04
C GLY A 69 -19.53 0.57 -22.32
N SER A 70 -19.80 -0.69 -21.99
CA SER A 70 -21.05 -1.43 -21.95
C SER A 70 -20.88 -2.63 -21.01
N GLY A 71 -21.94 -2.99 -20.28
CA GLY A 71 -21.96 -4.25 -19.55
C GLY A 71 -21.74 -5.39 -20.54
N GLY A 72 -20.63 -6.10 -20.38
CA GLY A 72 -20.39 -7.37 -21.05
C GLY A 72 -21.39 -8.39 -20.54
N SER A 73 -22.56 -8.44 -21.18
CA SER A 73 -23.44 -9.59 -21.14
C SER A 73 -22.62 -10.78 -21.68
N GLY A 74 -22.31 -11.73 -20.80
CA GLY A 74 -21.73 -13.02 -21.16
C GLY A 74 -22.70 -13.80 -22.04
N GLY A 75 -22.72 -13.47 -23.33
CA GLY A 75 -23.48 -14.17 -24.36
C GLY A 75 -22.70 -15.38 -24.83
N SER A 76 -23.11 -16.56 -24.35
CA SER A 76 -22.72 -17.85 -24.90
C SER A 76 -23.09 -17.93 -26.38
N GLY A 77 -22.11 -18.18 -27.25
CA GLY A 77 -22.31 -18.35 -28.68
C GLY A 77 -21.25 -19.25 -29.27
N GLY A 78 -21.40 -20.57 -29.10
CA GLY A 78 -20.60 -21.55 -29.82
C GLY A 78 -21.01 -21.59 -31.29
N SER A 79 -20.03 -21.63 -32.19
CA SER A 79 -20.18 -22.10 -33.58
C SER A 79 -18.80 -22.44 -34.12
N GLY A 80 -18.62 -23.70 -34.52
CA GLY A 80 -17.38 -24.24 -35.05
C GLY A 80 -17.08 -23.83 -36.49
N GLY A 81 -15.82 -23.97 -36.89
CA GLY A 81 -15.37 -23.76 -38.26
C GLY A 81 -13.85 -23.87 -38.40
N SER A 82 -13.44 -24.97 -39.02
CA SER A 82 -12.10 -25.50 -39.32
C SER A 82 -11.06 -24.56 -39.95
N GLY A 83 -9.80 -24.71 -39.50
CA GLY A 83 -8.57 -24.83 -40.30
C GLY A 83 -7.96 -23.58 -40.95
N ASP A 84 -6.78 -23.16 -40.48
CA ASP A 84 -5.57 -23.13 -41.32
C ASP A 84 -4.30 -22.93 -40.47
N ASP A 85 -3.23 -23.62 -40.83
CA ASP A 85 -1.90 -23.53 -40.23
C ASP A 85 -1.20 -22.25 -40.70
N SER A 86 -0.85 -21.36 -39.77
CA SER A 86 0.16 -20.34 -40.00
C SER A 86 0.90 -20.05 -38.70
N ALA A 87 2.13 -20.55 -38.64
CA ALA A 87 3.12 -20.22 -37.64
C ALA A 87 3.40 -18.72 -37.66
N GLY A 88 2.92 -18.04 -36.64
CA GLY A 88 3.21 -16.66 -36.33
C GLY A 88 2.78 -16.46 -34.89
N ASP A 89 3.68 -16.81 -33.96
CA ASP A 89 3.53 -16.55 -32.54
C ASP A 89 3.35 -15.03 -32.34
N PRO A 90 2.14 -14.53 -32.04
CA PRO A 90 2.05 -13.19 -31.52
C PRO A 90 2.41 -13.34 -30.05
N ALA A 91 3.59 -12.87 -29.67
CA ALA A 91 3.76 -12.30 -28.34
C ALA A 91 2.71 -11.17 -28.24
N GLY A 92 1.48 -11.56 -27.90
CA GLY A 92 0.37 -10.69 -27.67
C GLY A 92 0.80 -9.78 -26.54
N ASP A 93 0.78 -8.49 -26.82
CA ASP A 93 0.90 -7.46 -25.80
C ASP A 93 -0.07 -7.82 -24.66
N PRO A 94 0.42 -8.13 -23.44
CA PRO A 94 -0.46 -8.42 -22.31
C PRO A 94 -1.29 -7.20 -21.88
N ALA A 95 -1.09 -6.02 -22.50
CA ALA A 95 -1.94 -4.84 -22.34
C ALA A 95 -3.39 -5.03 -22.87
N GLY A 96 -3.73 -6.20 -23.41
CA GLY A 96 -5.10 -6.58 -23.78
C GLY A 96 -5.99 -7.05 -22.61
N GLU A 97 -5.44 -7.27 -21.41
CA GLU A 97 -6.24 -7.49 -20.20
C GLU A 97 -6.93 -6.16 -19.82
N MET A 98 -8.14 -5.99 -20.31
CA MET A 98 -8.98 -4.83 -20.03
C MET A 98 -9.27 -4.80 -18.52
N TYR A 99 -8.49 -4.03 -17.76
CA TYR A 99 -8.80 -3.75 -16.37
C TYR A 99 -10.25 -3.30 -16.29
N GLU A 100 -11.03 -4.00 -15.48
CA GLU A 100 -12.44 -3.72 -15.41
C GLU A 100 -12.69 -2.41 -14.64
N ALA A 101 -13.73 -1.69 -15.04
CA ALA A 101 -14.11 -0.47 -14.38
C ALA A 101 -14.62 -0.75 -12.96
N VAL A 102 -14.19 0.05 -11.97
CA VAL A 102 -14.68 0.01 -10.58
C VAL A 102 -16.20 0.18 -10.46
N THR A 103 -16.83 0.71 -11.50
CA THR A 103 -18.27 0.91 -11.62
C THR A 103 -19.04 -0.29 -12.17
N ALA A 104 -18.38 -1.41 -12.43
CA ALA A 104 -19.05 -2.64 -12.84
C ALA A 104 -20.05 -3.08 -11.76
N GLY A 105 -21.23 -3.55 -12.17
CA GLY A 105 -22.37 -3.75 -11.26
C GLY A 105 -22.09 -4.74 -10.12
N TRP A 106 -21.24 -5.74 -10.35
CA TRP A 106 -20.89 -6.74 -9.34
C TRP A 106 -19.89 -6.21 -8.28
N ARG A 107 -19.16 -5.13 -8.57
CA ARG A 107 -18.16 -4.57 -7.65
C ARG A 107 -18.77 -3.85 -6.46
N ARG A 108 -20.07 -3.52 -6.51
CA ARG A 108 -20.77 -2.92 -5.38
C ARG A 108 -21.67 -3.93 -4.71
N ASP A 109 -21.47 -4.11 -3.42
CA ASP A 109 -22.31 -4.93 -2.54
C ASP A 109 -22.62 -4.13 -1.26
N GLY A 110 -23.79 -3.50 -1.23
CA GLY A 110 -24.19 -2.60 -0.14
C GLY A 110 -23.19 -1.45 0.08
N GLU A 111 -22.52 -1.47 1.23
CA GLU A 111 -21.48 -0.51 1.66
C GLU A 111 -20.06 -1.01 1.37
N ARG A 112 -19.90 -1.97 0.46
CA ARG A 112 -18.62 -2.48 -0.02
C ARG A 112 -18.43 -2.13 -1.48
N LEU A 113 -17.25 -1.60 -1.81
CA LEU A 113 -16.83 -1.33 -3.19
C LEU A 113 -15.53 -2.08 -3.51
N CYS A 114 -15.61 -3.13 -4.31
CA CYS A 114 -14.49 -3.94 -4.76
C CYS A 114 -13.63 -3.18 -5.77
N PHE A 115 -12.43 -2.80 -5.36
CA PHE A 115 -11.49 -2.08 -6.21
C PHE A 115 -10.33 -2.96 -6.71
N ALA A 116 -10.09 -4.12 -6.13
CA ALA A 116 -9.07 -5.05 -6.62
C ALA A 116 -9.45 -6.51 -6.42
N VAL A 117 -8.91 -7.39 -7.27
CA VAL A 117 -9.10 -8.85 -7.20
C VAL A 117 -7.78 -9.55 -7.47
N GLU A 118 -7.49 -10.62 -6.74
CA GLU A 118 -6.42 -11.56 -7.10
C GLU A 118 -6.99 -12.68 -7.99
N PRO A 119 -6.56 -12.79 -9.25
CA PRO A 119 -7.15 -13.77 -10.17
C PRO A 119 -6.80 -15.21 -9.80
N ASP A 120 -5.68 -15.43 -9.10
CA ASP A 120 -5.19 -16.78 -8.77
C ASP A 120 -6.02 -17.47 -7.66
N CYS A 121 -6.46 -16.70 -6.66
CA CYS A 121 -7.21 -17.22 -5.51
C CYS A 121 -8.65 -16.71 -5.43
N GLY A 122 -9.00 -15.66 -6.19
CA GLY A 122 -10.30 -15.01 -6.13
C GLY A 122 -10.48 -14.07 -4.93
N ASP A 123 -9.41 -13.75 -4.21
CA ASP A 123 -9.47 -12.78 -3.11
C ASP A 123 -9.91 -11.41 -3.64
N GLU A 124 -10.85 -10.78 -2.96
CA GLU A 124 -11.34 -9.46 -3.31
C GLU A 124 -10.92 -8.42 -2.27
N PHE A 125 -10.52 -7.23 -2.72
CA PHE A 125 -10.23 -6.10 -1.85
C PHE A 125 -11.25 -4.98 -2.06
N ARG A 126 -11.84 -4.55 -0.95
CA ARG A 126 -13.04 -3.72 -0.94
C ARG A 126 -12.85 -2.53 -0.02
N PHE A 127 -13.33 -1.35 -0.45
CA PHE A 127 -13.50 -0.20 0.44
C PHE A 127 -14.73 -0.40 1.31
N ALA A 128 -14.60 -0.16 2.62
CA ALA A 128 -15.70 -0.09 3.57
C ALA A 128 -16.28 1.33 3.59
N LEU A 129 -17.27 1.59 2.73
CA LEU A 129 -17.82 2.93 2.50
C LEU A 129 -18.55 3.51 3.73
N ASP A 130 -19.00 2.64 4.64
CA ASP A 130 -19.63 2.99 5.91
C ASP A 130 -18.64 3.47 6.99
N ARG A 131 -17.32 3.45 6.71
CA ARG A 131 -16.26 3.68 7.70
C ARG A 131 -15.25 4.74 7.27
N ALA A 132 -15.70 5.79 6.58
CA ALA A 132 -14.85 6.89 6.17
C ALA A 132 -14.04 7.45 7.34
N GLY A 133 -12.72 7.56 7.17
CA GLY A 133 -11.84 8.29 8.07
C GLY A 133 -12.01 9.80 7.94
N GLU A 134 -11.49 10.54 8.92
CA GLU A 134 -11.51 12.02 8.90
C GLU A 134 -10.72 12.62 7.71
N ASP A 135 -9.79 11.85 7.14
CA ASP A 135 -9.01 12.18 5.95
C ASP A 135 -9.73 11.83 4.63
N GLY A 136 -10.95 11.29 4.71
CA GLY A 136 -11.75 10.86 3.55
C GLY A 136 -11.31 9.52 2.96
N GLU A 137 -10.32 8.85 3.55
CA GLU A 137 -9.97 7.49 3.18
C GLU A 137 -11.00 6.49 3.69
N TYR A 138 -11.09 5.34 3.02
CA TYR A 138 -11.89 4.22 3.49
C TYR A 138 -10.97 3.06 3.89
N PRO A 139 -11.26 2.39 5.03
CA PRO A 139 -10.63 1.13 5.35
C PRO A 139 -10.80 0.12 4.22
N VAL A 140 -9.76 -0.67 4.00
CA VAL A 140 -9.73 -1.76 3.03
C VAL A 140 -9.93 -3.07 3.76
N LEU A 141 -10.92 -3.82 3.30
CA LEU A 141 -11.22 -5.16 3.75
C LEU A 141 -10.85 -6.15 2.64
N GLY A 142 -10.24 -7.27 3.02
CA GLY A 142 -10.07 -8.43 2.18
C GLY A 142 -11.26 -9.37 2.36
N ARG A 143 -11.67 -10.02 1.29
CA ARG A 143 -12.61 -11.13 1.30
C ARG A 143 -11.90 -12.33 0.69
N ASP A 144 -11.75 -13.38 1.48
CA ASP A 144 -11.11 -14.62 1.05
C ASP A 144 -11.92 -15.28 -0.08
N GLY A 145 -11.26 -15.65 -1.17
CA GLY A 145 -11.89 -16.24 -2.36
C GLY A 145 -12.39 -17.67 -2.15
N THR A 146 -11.92 -18.37 -1.11
CA THR A 146 -12.27 -19.76 -0.81
C THR A 146 -13.48 -19.86 0.11
N ASP A 147 -13.48 -19.13 1.22
CA ASP A 147 -14.51 -19.21 2.25
C ASP A 147 -15.39 -17.96 2.37
N GLY A 148 -15.02 -16.87 1.70
CA GLY A 148 -15.76 -15.62 1.68
C GLY A 148 -15.64 -14.78 2.96
N CYS A 149 -14.77 -15.15 3.91
CA CYS A 149 -14.57 -14.42 5.15
C CYS A 149 -13.97 -13.03 4.90
N GLU A 150 -14.54 -12.03 5.56
CA GLU A 150 -14.05 -10.64 5.49
C GLU A 150 -13.06 -10.37 6.62
N TYR A 151 -11.94 -9.72 6.32
CA TYR A 151 -10.90 -9.36 7.28
C TYR A 151 -10.30 -7.98 6.99
N PRO A 152 -9.84 -7.24 8.01
CA PRO A 152 -9.20 -5.95 7.81
C PRO A 152 -7.81 -6.10 7.17
N VAL A 153 -7.52 -5.25 6.18
CA VAL A 153 -6.22 -5.24 5.49
C VAL A 153 -5.48 -3.92 5.75
N ALA A 154 -6.16 -2.79 5.55
CA ALA A 154 -5.59 -1.47 5.70
C ALA A 154 -6.65 -0.44 6.11
N GLU A 155 -6.20 0.73 6.55
CA GLU A 155 -7.03 1.88 6.92
C GLU A 155 -7.25 2.84 5.72
N SER A 156 -6.52 2.64 4.62
CA SER A 156 -6.59 3.46 3.40
C SER A 156 -6.13 2.68 2.17
N PHE A 157 -6.38 3.20 0.98
CA PHE A 157 -5.84 2.60 -0.25
C PHE A 157 -4.30 2.70 -0.31
N ALA A 158 -3.71 3.82 0.12
CA ALA A 158 -2.26 3.95 0.25
C ALA A 158 -1.67 2.91 1.23
N GLY A 159 -2.35 2.66 2.34
CA GLY A 159 -1.98 1.63 3.30
C GLY A 159 -2.07 0.23 2.71
N PHE A 160 -3.10 -0.05 1.89
CA PHE A 160 -3.20 -1.30 1.15
C PHE A 160 -1.97 -1.51 0.25
N LEU A 161 -1.61 -0.52 -0.57
CA LEU A 161 -0.39 -0.60 -1.39
C LEU A 161 0.86 -0.82 -0.54
N THR A 162 0.96 -0.13 0.59
CA THR A 162 2.09 -0.28 1.51
C THR A 162 2.20 -1.70 2.08
N VAL A 163 1.10 -2.30 2.52
CA VAL A 163 1.06 -3.69 2.99
C VAL A 163 1.47 -4.65 1.88
N ARG A 164 0.98 -4.45 0.65
CA ARG A 164 1.36 -5.29 -0.50
C ARG A 164 2.85 -5.18 -0.81
N ALA A 165 3.42 -3.98 -0.76
CA ALA A 165 4.84 -3.73 -0.96
C ALA A 165 5.72 -4.33 0.16
N ALA A 166 5.21 -4.38 1.39
CA ALA A 166 5.88 -5.06 2.51
C ALA A 166 5.89 -6.59 2.31
N LEU A 167 4.75 -7.16 1.91
CA LEU A 167 4.63 -8.59 1.61
C LEU A 167 5.56 -9.02 0.47
N SER A 168 5.62 -8.27 -0.62
CA SER A 168 6.49 -8.58 -1.77
C SER A 168 7.98 -8.54 -1.42
N ARG A 169 8.36 -7.79 -0.38
CA ARG A 169 9.73 -7.70 0.15
C ARG A 169 10.02 -8.73 1.25
N GLY A 170 9.05 -9.58 1.60
CA GLY A 170 9.18 -10.56 2.69
C GLY A 170 9.15 -9.94 4.09
N LEU A 171 8.77 -8.65 4.23
CA LEU A 171 8.67 -7.95 5.51
C LEU A 171 7.43 -8.35 6.31
N ARG A 172 6.50 -9.10 5.69
CA ARG A 172 5.23 -9.55 6.28
C ARG A 172 4.45 -8.35 6.83
N ASP A 173 3.97 -8.42 8.07
CA ASP A 173 3.25 -7.32 8.71
C ASP A 173 4.14 -6.09 8.95
N GLY A 174 5.47 -6.25 8.98
CA GLY A 174 6.44 -5.20 9.25
C GLY A 174 7.40 -5.58 10.38
N PRO A 175 8.45 -4.78 10.61
CA PRO A 175 9.53 -5.12 11.54
C PRO A 175 9.15 -4.95 13.02
N ASN A 176 8.06 -4.23 13.29
CA ASN A 176 7.54 -3.93 14.61
C ASN A 176 6.01 -3.69 14.50
N PRO A 177 5.17 -4.12 15.48
CA PRO A 177 3.73 -3.94 15.41
C PRO A 177 3.23 -2.49 15.25
N ALA A 178 3.94 -1.51 15.81
CA ALA A 178 3.59 -0.10 15.67
C ALA A 178 3.85 0.41 14.25
N VAL A 179 4.99 0.01 13.66
CA VAL A 179 5.33 0.28 12.25
C VAL A 179 4.37 -0.45 11.30
N ALA A 180 4.02 -1.70 11.61
CA ALA A 180 2.99 -2.44 10.88
C ALA A 180 1.65 -1.69 10.85
N ARG A 181 1.25 -1.13 11.99
CA ARG A 181 0.03 -0.33 12.11
C ARG A 181 0.14 0.99 11.34
N LEU A 182 1.31 1.61 11.30
CA LEU A 182 1.58 2.77 10.47
C LEU A 182 1.41 2.46 8.98
N TRP A 183 2.02 1.37 8.52
CA TRP A 183 1.99 0.94 7.13
C TRP A 183 0.59 0.56 6.63
N ARG A 184 -0.30 0.14 7.53
CA ARG A 184 -1.73 0.00 7.18
C ARG A 184 -2.43 1.32 6.87
N SER A 185 -1.84 2.48 7.16
CA SER A 185 -2.42 3.79 6.86
C SER A 185 -1.66 4.57 5.79
N THR A 186 -0.33 4.47 5.74
CA THR A 186 0.53 5.30 4.89
C THR A 186 1.87 4.59 4.61
N PRO A 187 2.53 4.83 3.46
CA PRO A 187 3.86 4.29 3.16
C PRO A 187 4.88 4.61 4.22
N GLY A 188 4.85 5.81 4.79
CA GLY A 188 5.76 6.31 5.82
C GLY A 188 5.27 7.68 6.28
N VAL A 189 6.10 8.40 7.03
CA VAL A 189 5.82 9.78 7.43
C VAL A 189 7.10 10.60 7.40
N LEU A 190 7.08 11.71 6.67
CA LEU A 190 8.09 12.76 6.74
C LEU A 190 7.43 13.97 7.36
N LEU A 191 7.96 14.42 8.50
CA LEU A 191 7.46 15.58 9.23
C LEU A 191 8.26 16.83 8.87
N ASP A 192 7.64 18.00 9.04
CA ASP A 192 8.25 19.30 8.71
C ASP A 192 9.54 19.59 9.51
N ASN A 193 9.71 18.92 10.66
CA ASN A 193 10.92 19.01 11.48
C ASN A 193 12.07 18.08 11.01
N GLY A 194 11.91 17.39 9.88
CA GLY A 194 12.92 16.49 9.31
C GLY A 194 12.87 15.05 9.83
N VAL A 195 11.99 14.74 10.78
CA VAL A 195 11.77 13.36 11.24
C VAL A 195 11.13 12.55 10.11
N HIS A 196 11.78 11.44 9.76
CA HIS A 196 11.31 10.50 8.75
C HIS A 196 11.14 9.12 9.38
N VAL A 197 9.91 8.59 9.38
CA VAL A 197 9.63 7.17 9.65
C VAL A 197 9.45 6.44 8.33
N TYR A 198 10.27 5.43 8.11
CA TYR A 198 10.43 4.80 6.81
C TYR A 198 9.26 3.94 6.38
N GLY A 199 9.07 3.89 5.07
CA GLY A 199 8.28 2.87 4.42
C GLY A 199 9.01 1.57 4.11
N PRO A 200 8.25 0.57 3.63
CA PRO A 200 8.80 -0.73 3.25
C PRO A 200 9.92 -0.63 2.20
N HIS A 201 9.86 0.39 1.34
CA HIS A 201 10.82 0.60 0.25
C HIS A 201 12.19 1.08 0.76
N LEU A 202 12.24 1.86 1.84
CA LEU A 202 13.49 2.39 2.40
C LEU A 202 14.07 1.55 3.55
N ILE A 203 13.20 0.91 4.34
CA ILE A 203 13.61 0.39 5.65
C ILE A 203 14.70 -0.68 5.56
N GLN A 204 14.68 -1.53 4.52
CA GLN A 204 15.69 -2.56 4.34
C GLN A 204 17.05 -1.95 4.01
N GLU A 205 17.10 -1.12 2.96
CA GLU A 205 18.32 -0.44 2.52
C GLU A 205 18.95 0.37 3.66
N ARG A 206 18.14 1.10 4.43
CA ARG A 206 18.62 1.90 5.56
C ARG A 206 19.21 1.03 6.67
N ASN A 207 18.54 -0.06 7.04
CA ASN A 207 19.09 -0.97 8.05
C ASN A 207 20.39 -1.64 7.58
N GLU A 208 20.51 -1.97 6.30
CA GLU A 208 21.73 -2.52 5.71
C GLU A 208 22.87 -1.49 5.66
N THR A 209 22.57 -0.27 5.24
CA THR A 209 23.53 0.85 5.14
C THR A 209 24.20 1.15 6.49
N PHE A 210 23.42 1.12 7.57
CA PHE A 210 23.93 1.35 8.92
C PHE A 210 24.32 0.06 9.66
N GLU A 211 24.36 -1.07 8.93
CA GLU A 211 24.72 -2.39 9.45
C GLU A 211 23.96 -2.76 10.75
N VAL A 212 22.72 -2.31 10.90
CA VAL A 212 21.91 -2.52 12.11
C VAL A 212 21.76 -4.01 12.43
N PRO A 213 21.53 -4.92 11.46
CA PRO A 213 21.50 -6.35 11.74
C PRO A 213 22.81 -6.91 12.34
N ARG A 214 23.95 -6.25 12.08
CA ARG A 214 25.26 -6.65 12.61
C ARG A 214 25.49 -6.09 14.01
N TYR A 215 25.24 -4.81 14.22
CA TYR A 215 25.55 -4.14 15.49
C TYR A 215 24.43 -4.23 16.52
N GLY A 216 23.17 -4.29 16.09
CA GLY A 216 21.98 -4.35 16.95
C GLY A 216 20.95 -5.36 16.43
N PRO A 217 21.23 -6.68 16.42
CA PRO A 217 20.35 -7.69 15.83
C PRO A 217 18.94 -7.77 16.45
N GLY A 218 18.77 -7.32 17.69
CA GLY A 218 17.46 -7.21 18.36
C GLY A 218 16.65 -5.97 17.96
N TRP A 219 17.24 -5.08 17.18
CA TRP A 219 16.73 -3.75 16.86
C TRP A 219 16.45 -3.59 15.37
N VAL A 220 15.64 -2.60 15.07
CA VAL A 220 15.39 -2.12 13.71
C VAL A 220 15.49 -0.60 13.73
N LEU A 221 16.22 -0.05 12.77
CA LEU A 221 16.15 1.37 12.43
C LEU A 221 14.85 1.61 11.65
N VAL A 222 13.92 2.32 12.26
CA VAL A 222 12.58 2.58 11.69
C VAL A 222 12.47 3.98 11.08
N GLY A 223 13.46 4.83 11.29
CA GLY A 223 13.46 6.21 10.84
C GLY A 223 14.73 6.96 11.24
N ASP A 224 14.80 8.24 10.89
CA ASP A 224 15.88 9.16 11.28
C ASP A 224 15.35 10.60 11.42
N ASP A 225 16.18 11.50 11.95
CA ASP A 225 15.86 12.93 12.08
C ASP A 225 16.54 13.83 11.04
N SER A 226 17.14 13.25 10.00
CA SER A 226 18.02 13.90 9.01
C SER A 226 19.26 14.60 9.59
N GLY A 227 19.41 14.65 10.92
CA GLY A 227 20.49 15.31 11.66
C GLY A 227 21.60 14.36 12.10
N GLY A 228 21.46 13.06 11.83
CA GLY A 228 22.44 12.02 12.16
C GLY A 228 21.99 11.06 13.25
N ASP A 229 20.82 11.27 13.84
CA ASP A 229 20.24 10.33 14.80
C ASP A 229 19.22 9.40 14.14
N GLY A 230 19.30 8.13 14.51
CA GLY A 230 18.37 7.09 14.10
C GLY A 230 17.28 6.88 15.14
N LEU A 231 16.12 6.47 14.64
CA LEU A 231 14.98 6.05 15.44
C LEU A 231 14.91 4.53 15.44
N PHE A 232 14.98 3.92 16.61
CA PHE A 232 15.09 2.47 16.79
C PHE A 232 13.92 1.91 17.58
N MET A 233 13.47 0.71 17.20
CA MET A 233 12.52 -0.08 17.98
C MET A 233 13.01 -1.52 18.07
N ARG A 234 12.64 -2.24 19.13
CA ARG A 234 12.94 -3.68 19.19
C ARG A 234 12.05 -4.46 18.23
N ARG A 235 12.64 -5.49 17.62
CA ARG A 235 11.92 -6.47 16.78
C ARG A 235 11.05 -7.41 17.62
N HIS A 236 11.59 -7.85 18.75
CA HIS A 236 11.00 -8.87 19.61
C HIS A 236 11.13 -8.53 21.09
N GLY A 237 10.40 -9.25 21.95
CA GLY A 237 10.45 -9.10 23.39
C GLY A 237 9.31 -8.27 23.97
N ARG A 238 9.44 -7.92 25.26
CA ARG A 238 8.39 -7.21 26.02
C ARG A 238 8.31 -5.73 25.65
N ASP A 239 9.46 -5.10 25.44
CA ASP A 239 9.55 -3.71 25.03
C ASP A 239 9.59 -3.59 23.51
N ARG A 240 8.43 -3.59 22.86
CA ARG A 240 8.30 -3.36 21.41
C ARG A 240 7.58 -2.06 21.09
N THR A 241 7.19 -1.31 22.11
CA THR A 241 6.40 -0.10 21.96
C THR A 241 7.27 1.14 22.05
N THR A 242 8.38 1.07 22.79
CA THR A 242 9.27 2.21 22.96
C THR A 242 10.11 2.48 21.70
N LEU A 243 10.05 3.73 21.26
CA LEU A 243 10.91 4.33 20.25
C LEU A 243 12.12 4.95 20.95
N TYR A 244 13.31 4.57 20.51
CA TYR A 244 14.57 5.11 21.00
C TYR A 244 15.22 5.99 19.95
N ARG A 245 15.83 7.09 20.37
CA ARG A 245 16.69 7.94 19.54
C ARG A 245 18.14 7.71 19.91
N LEU A 246 18.99 7.50 18.92
CA LEU A 246 20.42 7.33 19.12
C LEU A 246 21.19 7.77 17.88
N GLY A 247 22.34 8.43 18.07
CA GLY A 247 23.25 8.76 16.97
C GLY A 247 23.60 7.52 16.15
N LEU A 248 23.47 7.60 14.83
CA LEU A 248 23.67 6.46 13.93
C LEU A 248 25.09 5.88 14.05
N GLY A 249 26.09 6.72 14.34
CA GLY A 249 27.47 6.29 14.59
C GLY A 249 27.71 5.64 15.97
N ALA A 250 26.73 5.69 16.87
CA ALA A 250 26.78 5.09 18.21
C ALA A 250 25.92 3.82 18.32
N ALA A 251 25.26 3.40 17.24
CA ALA A 251 24.41 2.22 17.23
C ALA A 251 25.23 0.94 17.56
N GLY A 252 24.71 0.15 18.50
CA GLY A 252 25.36 -1.05 19.03
C GLY A 252 24.34 -2.04 19.61
N GLU A 253 24.82 -3.05 20.35
CA GLU A 253 23.96 -4.15 20.81
C GLU A 253 22.92 -3.69 21.85
N ASP A 254 23.26 -2.66 22.63
CA ASP A 254 22.43 -2.13 23.71
C ASP A 254 21.91 -0.71 23.43
N ILE A 255 21.18 -0.55 22.30
CA ILE A 255 20.51 0.71 21.96
C ILE A 255 19.57 1.18 23.08
N GLY A 256 18.98 0.25 23.84
CA GLY A 256 18.04 0.59 24.92
C GLY A 256 18.71 1.27 26.11
N ALA A 257 19.98 0.98 26.38
CA ALA A 257 20.76 1.65 27.42
C ALA A 257 21.48 2.91 26.91
N ALA A 258 21.91 2.91 25.64
CA ALA A 258 22.66 4.02 25.05
C ALA A 258 21.77 5.13 24.47
N GLY A 259 20.58 4.76 23.99
CA GLY A 259 19.63 5.65 23.34
C GLY A 259 18.67 6.32 24.32
N GLU A 260 18.14 7.46 23.90
CA GLU A 260 17.12 8.19 24.64
C GLU A 260 15.72 7.66 24.28
N PRO A 261 14.87 7.28 25.26
CA PRO A 261 13.50 6.90 24.99
C PRO A 261 12.67 8.14 24.58
N VAL A 262 12.05 8.09 23.40
CA VAL A 262 11.26 9.19 22.83
C VAL A 262 9.78 9.07 23.20
N THR A 263 9.21 7.87 23.01
CA THR A 263 7.79 7.60 23.22
C THR A 263 7.54 6.09 23.32
N ASP A 264 6.41 5.67 23.89
CA ASP A 264 5.87 4.31 23.80
C ASP A 264 4.63 4.19 22.90
N ASP A 265 4.18 5.30 22.28
CA ASP A 265 3.10 5.35 21.30
C ASP A 265 3.57 6.08 20.04
N LEU A 266 4.23 5.34 19.13
CA LEU A 266 4.73 5.85 17.86
C LEU A 266 3.65 6.64 17.08
N LEU A 267 2.42 6.14 17.04
CA LEU A 267 1.36 6.76 16.25
C LEU A 267 0.80 8.01 16.93
N GLY A 268 0.68 8.00 18.26
CA GLY A 268 0.36 9.21 19.03
C GLY A 268 1.43 10.30 18.85
N TRP A 269 2.71 9.91 18.94
CA TRP A 269 3.85 10.80 18.76
C TRP A 269 3.92 11.40 17.35
N LEU A 270 3.70 10.61 16.29
CA LEU A 270 3.64 11.12 14.92
C LEU A 270 2.50 12.13 14.73
N ARG A 271 1.32 11.86 15.30
CA ARG A 271 0.18 12.81 15.25
C ARG A 271 0.46 14.11 16.00
N ALA A 272 1.29 14.08 17.02
CA ALA A 272 1.72 15.26 17.77
C ALA A 272 2.84 16.06 17.05
N GLY A 273 3.20 15.68 15.82
CA GLY A 273 4.27 16.34 15.06
C GLY A 273 5.68 15.85 15.42
N GLY A 274 5.78 14.66 16.04
CA GLY A 274 7.04 14.02 16.37
C GLY A 274 8.00 14.90 17.17
N PRO A 275 7.57 15.50 18.31
CA PRO A 275 8.44 16.33 19.12
C PRO A 275 9.65 15.51 19.59
N LEU A 276 10.85 15.99 19.26
CA LEU A 276 12.08 15.40 19.77
C LEU A 276 12.38 16.00 21.16
N PRO A 277 12.86 15.18 22.11
CA PRO A 277 13.41 15.70 23.35
C PRO A 277 14.61 16.64 23.05
N GLY A 278 14.78 17.64 23.91
CA GLY A 278 15.78 18.71 23.74
C GLY A 278 17.04 18.50 24.56
#